data_AF-A0A7X1HCC0-F1
#
_entry.id   AF-A0A7X1HCC0-F1
#
_cell.length_a   1.000
_cell.length_b   1.000
_cell.length_c   1.000
_cell.angle_alpha   90.00
_cell.angle_beta   90.00
_cell.angle_gamma   90.00
#
_symmetry.space_group_name_H-M   'P 1'
#
loop_
_entity.id
_entity.type
_entity.pdbx_description
1 polymer ?
#
loop_
_entity_poly.entity_id
_entity_poly.type
_entity_poly.pdbx_seq_one_letter_code
_entity_poly.pdbx_strand_id
1 'polypeptide(L)'
;MAKESAAFRVPKHLEKPTQTWVKSVISDFDLEEHHFKLLVLAAEAWDRANAARRVVEVEGLTYNDRFGQPKARPEVAIERDSRIGFARLLRELALDGVDTPETPRPPRTADYGNRR
;
A
#
# COMPACT_ATOMS: atom_id res chain seq x y z
N MET A 1 -28.15 6.09 16.48
CA MET A 1 -28.04 7.01 15.33
C MET A 1 -27.41 6.22 14.19
N ALA A 2 -28.18 5.84 13.17
CA ALA A 2 -27.64 5.13 12.02
C ALA A 2 -26.75 6.11 11.23
N LYS A 3 -25.46 5.80 11.10
CA LYS A 3 -24.55 6.59 10.26
C LYS A 3 -25.03 6.51 8.82
N GLU A 4 -25.28 7.66 8.23
CA GLU A 4 -25.59 7.82 6.82
C GLU A 4 -24.39 7.29 6.02
N SER A 5 -24.52 6.11 5.41
CA SER A 5 -23.48 5.49 4.62
C SER A 5 -23.19 6.39 3.42
N ALA A 6 -22.13 7.20 3.50
CA ALA A 6 -21.70 7.99 2.35
C ALA A 6 -21.40 7.04 1.20
N ALA A 7 -22.04 7.23 0.05
CA ALA A 7 -21.85 6.37 -1.12
C ALA A 7 -20.42 6.57 -1.68
N PHE A 8 -19.46 5.80 -1.17
CA PHE A 8 -18.08 5.84 -1.62
C PHE A 8 -17.97 5.44 -3.09
N ARG A 9 -17.38 6.33 -3.89
CA ARG A 9 -17.20 6.11 -5.34
C ARG A 9 -15.76 5.72 -5.61
N VAL A 10 -15.56 4.50 -6.09
CA VAL A 10 -14.23 4.02 -6.46
C VAL A 10 -13.62 4.89 -7.57
N PRO A 11 -12.41 5.43 -7.37
CA PRO A 11 -11.77 6.29 -8.37
C PRO A 11 -11.51 5.55 -9.68
N LYS A 12 -11.81 6.23 -10.80
CA LYS A 12 -11.78 5.62 -12.14
C LYS A 12 -10.37 5.41 -12.68
N HIS A 13 -9.38 6.14 -12.16
CA HIS A 13 -7.98 6.10 -12.60
C HIS A 13 -7.20 4.92 -12.00
N LEU A 14 -7.75 4.22 -11.02
CA LEU A 14 -7.14 3.01 -10.47
C LEU A 14 -7.17 1.88 -11.50
N GLU A 15 -6.20 0.98 -11.40
CA GLU A 15 -6.18 -0.24 -12.21
C GLU A 15 -7.38 -1.15 -11.88
N LYS A 16 -7.83 -1.97 -12.85
CA LYS A 16 -9.00 -2.83 -12.65
C LYS A 16 -8.91 -3.76 -11.42
N PRO A 17 -7.78 -4.45 -11.16
CA PRO A 17 -7.65 -5.26 -9.95
C PRO A 17 -7.79 -4.43 -8.67
N THR A 18 -7.23 -3.24 -8.66
CA THR A 18 -7.24 -2.32 -7.52
C THR A 18 -8.63 -1.72 -7.29
N GLN A 19 -9.37 -1.40 -8.36
CA GLN A 19 -10.78 -1.04 -8.26
C GLN A 19 -11.60 -2.16 -7.60
N THR A 20 -11.35 -3.42 -7.99
CA THR A 20 -12.04 -4.59 -7.39
C THR A 20 -11.72 -4.73 -5.91
N TRP A 21 -10.46 -4.56 -5.52
CA TRP A 21 -10.05 -4.57 -4.11
C TRP A 21 -10.69 -3.42 -3.31
N VAL A 22 -10.69 -2.20 -3.82
CA VAL A 22 -11.35 -1.07 -3.14
C VAL A 22 -12.84 -1.34 -2.96
N LYS A 23 -13.52 -1.93 -3.95
CA LYS A 23 -14.93 -2.32 -3.84
C LYS A 23 -15.16 -3.36 -2.75
N SER A 24 -14.29 -4.36 -2.62
CA SER A 24 -14.43 -5.36 -1.56
C SER A 24 -14.27 -4.72 -0.19
N VAL A 25 -13.27 -3.87 0.00
CA VAL A 25 -13.07 -3.16 1.29
C VAL A 25 -14.28 -2.28 1.65
N ILE A 26 -14.85 -1.54 0.71
CA ILE A 26 -16.07 -0.75 0.96
C ILE A 26 -17.27 -1.64 1.31
N SER A 27 -17.34 -2.84 0.73
CA SER A 27 -18.43 -3.80 0.99
C SER A 27 -18.28 -4.50 2.33
N ASP A 28 -17.05 -4.76 2.76
CA ASP A 28 -16.74 -5.61 3.92
C ASP A 28 -16.62 -4.79 5.22
N PHE A 29 -16.42 -3.47 5.14
CA PHE A 29 -16.15 -2.60 6.30
C PHE A 29 -17.05 -1.37 6.33
N ASP A 30 -17.48 -0.96 7.54
CA ASP A 30 -18.13 0.33 7.77
C ASP A 30 -17.08 1.44 7.83
N LEU A 31 -16.93 2.19 6.73
CA LEU A 31 -15.91 3.22 6.61
C LEU A 31 -16.47 4.63 6.89
N GLU A 32 -15.68 5.43 7.58
CA GLU A 32 -15.88 6.88 7.63
C GLU A 32 -15.18 7.56 6.45
N GLU A 33 -15.51 8.82 6.18
CA GLU A 33 -14.93 9.59 5.07
C GLU A 33 -13.39 9.62 5.11
N HIS A 34 -12.81 9.72 6.31
CA HIS A 34 -11.37 9.76 6.47
C HIS A 34 -10.72 8.39 6.22
N HIS A 35 -11.37 7.27 6.58
CA HIS A 35 -10.92 5.93 6.20
C HIS A 35 -10.93 5.77 4.68
N PHE A 36 -11.98 6.24 4.00
CA PHE A 36 -12.04 6.15 2.54
C PHE A 36 -10.91 6.93 1.85
N LYS A 37 -10.53 8.11 2.37
CA LYS A 37 -9.37 8.86 1.86
C LYS A 37 -8.08 8.07 2.01
N LEU A 38 -7.85 7.41 3.14
CA LEU A 38 -6.68 6.55 3.35
C LEU A 38 -6.70 5.33 2.42
N LEU A 39 -7.87 4.72 2.20
CA LEU A 39 -8.04 3.60 1.28
C LEU A 39 -7.69 3.97 -0.17
N VAL A 40 -8.14 5.14 -0.62
CA VAL A 40 -7.80 5.65 -1.96
C VAL A 40 -6.29 5.89 -2.09
N LEU A 41 -5.66 6.52 -1.09
CA LEU A 41 -4.20 6.72 -1.12
C LEU A 41 -3.44 5.38 -1.12
N ALA A 42 -3.93 4.38 -0.37
CA ALA A 42 -3.33 3.04 -0.36
C ALA A 42 -3.45 2.38 -1.74
N ALA A 43 -4.62 2.45 -2.36
CA ALA A 43 -4.87 1.93 -3.70
C ALA A 43 -3.92 2.54 -4.74
N GLU A 44 -3.74 3.86 -4.72
CA GLU A 44 -2.83 4.57 -5.64
C GLU A 44 -1.36 4.20 -5.40
N ALA A 45 -0.96 4.01 -4.14
CA ALA A 45 0.38 3.57 -3.79
C ALA A 45 0.63 2.14 -4.30
N TRP A 46 -0.37 1.25 -4.21
CA TRP A 46 -0.25 -0.10 -4.72
C TRP A 46 -0.12 -0.15 -6.25
N ASP A 47 -0.95 0.60 -6.97
CA ASP A 47 -0.86 0.72 -8.43
C ASP A 47 0.52 1.23 -8.87
N ARG A 48 1.04 2.24 -8.18
CA ARG A 48 2.36 2.80 -8.47
C ARG A 48 3.49 1.81 -8.21
N ALA A 49 3.42 1.06 -7.12
CA ALA A 49 4.36 -0.01 -6.83
C ALA A 49 4.36 -1.07 -7.94
N ASN A 50 3.17 -1.51 -8.39
CA ASN A 50 3.04 -2.50 -9.46
C ASN A 50 3.57 -1.97 -10.80
N ALA A 51 3.31 -0.69 -11.12
CA ALA A 51 3.83 -0.06 -12.33
C ALA A 51 5.36 -0.02 -12.33
N ALA A 52 5.97 0.45 -11.24
CA ALA A 52 7.42 0.48 -11.10
C ALA A 52 8.05 -0.92 -11.17
N ARG A 53 7.45 -1.91 -10.49
CA ARG A 53 7.88 -3.32 -10.54
C ARG A 53 7.92 -3.87 -11.96
N ARG A 54 6.87 -3.61 -12.77
CA ARG A 54 6.80 -4.06 -14.17
C ARG A 54 7.92 -3.46 -15.02
N VAL A 55 8.29 -2.20 -14.78
CA VAL A 55 9.42 -1.57 -15.49
C VAL A 55 10.72 -2.24 -15.09
N VAL A 56 10.96 -2.41 -13.78
CA VAL A 56 12.18 -3.08 -13.26
C VAL A 56 12.32 -4.52 -13.78
N GLU A 57 11.22 -5.25 -13.91
CA GLU A 57 11.20 -6.63 -14.43
C GLU A 57 11.67 -6.70 -15.88
N VAL A 58 11.33 -5.71 -16.70
CA VAL A 58 11.72 -5.64 -18.12
C VAL A 58 13.12 -5.05 -18.30
N GLU A 59 13.42 -3.99 -17.56
CA GLU A 59 14.57 -3.10 -17.78
C GLU A 59 15.79 -3.42 -16.90
N GLY A 60 15.61 -4.30 -15.92
CA GLY A 60 16.60 -4.63 -14.90
C GLY A 60 16.67 -3.61 -13.76
N LEU A 61 17.61 -3.82 -12.83
CA LEU A 61 17.77 -2.99 -11.63
C LEU A 61 18.67 -1.76 -11.84
N THR A 62 19.51 -1.79 -12.88
CA THR A 62 20.51 -0.75 -13.16
C THR A 62 20.44 -0.32 -14.62
N TYR A 63 20.96 0.88 -14.89
CA TYR A 63 21.21 1.39 -16.23
C TYR A 63 22.58 2.04 -16.28
N ASN A 64 23.18 2.12 -17.47
CA ASN A 64 24.43 2.84 -17.66
C ASN A 64 24.14 4.31 -17.93
N ASP A 65 24.81 5.20 -17.20
CA ASP A 65 24.74 6.63 -17.47
C ASP A 65 25.54 7.03 -18.74
N ARG A 66 25.60 8.33 -19.04
CA ARG A 66 26.33 8.85 -20.22
C ARG A 66 27.82 8.54 -20.23
N PHE A 67 28.40 8.13 -19.10
CA PHE A 67 29.81 7.74 -18.95
C PHE A 67 29.99 6.22 -18.89
N GLY A 68 28.93 5.44 -19.10
CA GLY A 68 28.96 3.99 -19.04
C GLY A 68 28.98 3.43 -17.61
N GLN A 69 28.74 4.26 -16.59
CA GLN A 69 28.79 3.82 -15.20
C GLN A 69 27.43 3.25 -14.77
N PRO A 70 27.38 2.09 -14.08
CA PRO A 70 26.12 1.52 -13.62
C PRO A 70 25.51 2.39 -12.52
N LYS A 71 24.24 2.76 -12.70
CA LYS A 71 23.41 3.50 -11.74
C LYS A 71 22.13 2.73 -11.44
N ALA A 72 21.64 2.86 -10.20
CA ALA A 72 20.34 2.32 -9.83
C ALA A 72 19.24 3.06 -10.61
N ARG A 73 18.28 2.30 -11.12
CA ARG A 73 17.12 2.86 -11.81
C ARG A 73 16.19 3.58 -10.82
N PRO A 74 15.61 4.74 -11.19
CA PRO A 74 14.72 5.49 -10.30
C PRO A 74 13.46 4.69 -9.91
N GLU A 75 13.00 3.78 -10.77
CA GLU A 75 11.84 2.91 -10.52
C GLU A 75 12.04 2.01 -9.29
N VAL A 76 13.27 1.64 -8.96
CA VAL A 76 13.58 0.87 -7.75
C VAL A 76 13.19 1.67 -6.50
N ALA A 77 13.50 2.96 -6.47
CA ALA A 77 13.10 3.83 -5.36
C ALA A 77 11.59 4.05 -5.33
N ILE A 78 10.97 4.28 -6.49
CA ILE A 78 9.51 4.45 -6.62
C ILE A 78 8.77 3.22 -6.11
N GLU A 79 9.18 2.01 -6.53
CA GLU A 79 8.58 0.77 -6.05
C GLU A 79 8.70 0.67 -4.53
N ARG A 80 9.91 0.84 -4.00
CA ARG A 80 10.18 0.73 -2.56
C ARG A 80 9.32 1.70 -1.75
N ASP A 81 9.32 2.97 -2.13
CA ASP A 81 8.64 4.02 -1.37
C ASP A 81 7.11 3.85 -1.47
N SER A 82 6.60 3.43 -2.63
CA SER A 82 5.18 3.13 -2.82
C SER A 82 4.73 1.93 -2.00
N ARG A 83 5.54 0.86 -1.92
CA ARG A 83 5.24 -0.32 -1.09
C ARG A 83 5.23 0.01 0.41
N ILE A 84 6.17 0.85 0.85
CA ILE A 84 6.20 1.34 2.23
C ILE A 84 4.96 2.21 2.51
N GLY A 85 4.62 3.12 1.61
CA GLY A 85 3.43 3.96 1.70
C GLY A 85 2.15 3.13 1.82
N PHE A 86 1.97 2.15 0.93
CA PHE A 86 0.86 1.20 0.99
C PHE A 86 0.78 0.47 2.34
N ALA A 87 1.88 -0.12 2.80
CA ALA A 87 1.90 -0.85 4.07
C ALA A 87 1.61 0.03 5.29
N ARG A 88 2.02 1.31 5.26
CA ARG A 88 1.71 2.28 6.32
C ARG A 88 0.23 2.66 6.28
N LEU A 89 -0.31 3.03 5.13
CA LEU A 89 -1.72 3.40 4.98
C LEU A 89 -2.65 2.24 5.34
N LEU A 90 -2.29 1.01 4.98
CA LEU A 90 -3.06 -0.18 5.37
C LEU A 90 -3.07 -0.41 6.88
N ARG A 91 -1.95 -0.11 7.57
CA ARG A 91 -1.91 -0.14 9.04
C ARG A 91 -2.81 0.92 9.65
N GLU A 92 -2.78 2.15 9.13
CA GLU A 92 -3.63 3.25 9.63
C GLU A 92 -5.12 3.00 9.39
N LEU A 93 -5.48 2.26 8.32
CA LEU A 93 -6.86 1.84 8.10
C LEU A 93 -7.38 0.86 9.14
N ALA A 94 -6.49 0.11 9.80
CA ALA A 94 -6.80 -0.86 10.85
C ALA A 94 -8.03 -1.74 10.50
N LEU A 95 -8.07 -2.29 9.28
CA LEU A 95 -9.17 -3.14 8.79
C LEU A 95 -9.25 -4.52 9.47
N ASP A 96 -8.60 -4.69 10.61
CA ASP A 96 -8.66 -5.93 11.37
C ASP A 96 -9.91 -5.86 12.27
N GLY A 97 -10.79 -6.86 12.17
CA GLY A 97 -12.03 -6.89 12.94
C GLY A 97 -11.81 -6.89 14.47
N VAL A 98 -12.91 -6.78 15.23
CA VAL A 98 -12.93 -6.76 16.71
C VAL A 98 -12.26 -7.97 17.39
N ASP A 99 -11.95 -9.05 16.67
CA ASP A 99 -11.32 -10.27 17.18
C ASP A 99 -9.77 -10.28 17.08
N THR A 100 -9.18 -9.18 16.64
CA THR A 100 -7.72 -9.06 16.50
C THR A 100 -7.16 -8.40 17.75
N PRO A 101 -6.11 -8.94 18.39
CA PRO A 101 -5.59 -8.35 19.62
C PRO A 101 -5.26 -6.87 19.40
N GLU A 102 -5.93 -5.97 20.12
CA GLU A 102 -5.83 -4.51 20.01
C GLU A 102 -4.40 -3.97 20.12
N THR A 103 -3.46 -4.77 20.62
CA THR A 103 -2.09 -4.32 20.82
C THR A 103 -1.38 -4.18 19.47
N PRO A 104 -0.98 -2.96 19.05
CA PRO A 104 -0.15 -2.78 17.87
C PRO A 104 1.09 -3.66 18.04
N ARG A 105 1.33 -4.56 17.10
CA ARG A 105 2.48 -5.47 17.20
C ARG A 105 3.73 -4.59 17.22
N PRO A 106 4.46 -4.48 18.35
CA PRO A 106 5.61 -3.59 18.44
C PRO A 106 6.64 -4.01 17.39
N PRO A 107 7.47 -3.08 16.88
CA PRO A 107 8.57 -3.44 16.01
C PRO A 107 9.41 -4.52 16.69
N ARG A 108 9.79 -5.57 15.95
CA ARG A 108 10.70 -6.59 16.47
C ARG A 108 12.03 -5.90 16.78
N THR A 109 12.34 -5.74 18.07
CA THR A 109 13.65 -5.24 18.52
C THR A 109 14.71 -6.32 18.31
N ALA A 110 15.99 -5.97 18.42
CA ALA A 110 17.10 -6.92 18.28
C ALA A 110 17.03 -8.08 19.30
N ASP A 111 16.23 -7.92 20.34
CA ASP A 111 16.01 -8.88 21.42
C ASP A 111 15.05 -10.02 21.01
N TYR A 112 14.38 -9.88 19.85
CA TYR A 112 13.39 -10.82 19.35
C TYR A 112 14.05 -12.11 18.84
N GLY A 113 14.24 -13.09 19.72
CA GLY A 113 14.80 -14.40 19.38
C GLY A 113 16.10 -14.76 20.11
N ASN A 114 16.62 -13.87 20.96
CA ASN A 114 17.69 -14.24 21.90
C ASN A 114 17.10 -15.15 22.98
N ARG A 115 17.04 -16.46 22.71
CA ARG A 115 16.92 -17.45 23.78
C ARG A 115 18.22 -17.38 24.60
N ARG A 116 18.10 -16.99 25.87
CA ARG A 116 19.13 -17.30 26.87
C ARG A 116 19.14 -18.80 27.15
#